data_AF-A0A2T2UH52-F1
#
_entry.id   AF-A0A2T2UH52-F1
#
_cell.length_a   1.000
_cell.length_b   1.000
_cell.length_c   1.000
_cell.angle_alpha   90.00
_cell.angle_beta   90.00
_cell.angle_gamma   90.00
#
_symmetry.space_group_name_H-M   'P 1'
#
loop_
_entity.id
_entity.type
_entity.pdbx_description
1 polymer ?
#
loop_
_entity_poly.entity_id
_entity_poly.type
_entity_poly.pdbx_seq_one_letter_code
_entity_poly.pdbx_strand_id
1 'polypeptide(L)'
;AGPSGVQDIWQLASPSGQVHVTVRQHAGDAPTALAYRVALGNADGRTDGGRDDRTVAVPFSPLGITRTDADFTTDLRFTGVERERIDETYTLAHGKRRRANGQAREMTLAFENASGQPVEVVFRAYDEGAAFRYRFPERDAPGESGNERTVESERTAFRVPTGAVAWMQPYDQPSKYNPAYENIFRRTSAGRASPTGAGWAFPALFQLDGNSESDGGPWVFFTEAGLDGSYAGTHFALDDSTRAAAAPGALYRIAFPNPGEGEGLGDVEPASTLPWATPWRVVVASDRLSGIVESSLATHVSPPNALDDTSWVQPGQVSWSWWSDSDSPTDPADLRSFVDLAADMNWRYSLVDAKWDQLPDEEVRALADYADRNGVELLYWYNSGGPN
;
A
#
# COMPACT_ATOMS: atom_id res chain seq x y z
N ALA A 1 28.71 2.88 -37.59
CA ALA A 1 27.79 2.70 -36.46
C ALA A 1 28.65 2.43 -35.23
N GLY A 2 28.74 3.36 -34.29
CA GLY A 2 29.38 3.07 -32.99
C GLY A 2 28.54 2.06 -32.21
N PRO A 3 29.09 1.39 -31.19
CA PRO A 3 28.30 0.51 -30.35
C PRO A 3 27.17 1.35 -29.74
N SER A 4 25.92 0.98 -30.05
CA SER A 4 24.76 1.52 -29.36
C SER A 4 24.97 1.29 -27.87
N GLY A 5 25.20 2.35 -27.10
CA GLY A 5 25.33 2.25 -25.65
C GLY A 5 24.11 1.51 -25.10
N VAL A 6 24.34 0.54 -24.21
CA VAL A 6 23.26 -0.14 -23.50
C VAL A 6 22.49 0.93 -22.74
N GLN A 7 21.23 1.15 -23.08
CA GLN A 7 20.38 2.05 -22.31
C GLN A 7 20.20 1.45 -20.92
N ASP A 8 20.69 2.15 -19.91
CA ASP A 8 20.75 1.69 -18.53
C ASP A 8 20.06 2.67 -17.55
N ILE A 9 19.52 3.78 -18.06
CA ILE A 9 18.78 4.79 -17.30
C ILE A 9 17.50 5.17 -18.04
N TRP A 10 16.40 5.21 -17.29
CA TRP A 10 15.07 5.62 -17.76
C TRP A 10 14.48 6.65 -16.82
N GLN A 11 13.78 7.63 -17.37
CA GLN A 11 13.19 8.73 -16.62
C GLN A 11 11.73 8.92 -16.96
N LEU A 12 10.96 9.30 -15.94
CA LEU A 12 9.54 9.61 -16.01
C LEU A 12 9.29 10.84 -15.14
N ALA A 13 8.50 11.79 -15.63
CA ALA A 13 8.06 12.96 -14.88
C ALA A 13 6.53 12.96 -14.83
N SER A 14 5.96 13.42 -13.72
CA SER A 14 4.53 13.64 -13.60
C SER A 14 4.03 14.71 -14.60
N PRO A 15 2.71 14.85 -14.83
CA PRO A 15 2.18 15.83 -15.77
C PRO A 15 2.71 17.25 -15.58
N SER A 16 2.80 17.73 -14.33
CA SER A 16 3.34 19.07 -14.01
C SER A 16 4.87 19.12 -13.88
N GLY A 17 5.54 17.96 -13.78
CA GLY A 17 6.95 17.87 -13.45
C GLY A 17 7.27 17.99 -11.95
N GLN A 18 6.27 17.99 -11.08
CA GLN A 18 6.48 17.99 -9.62
C GLN A 18 7.13 16.70 -9.10
N VAL A 19 6.89 15.56 -9.74
CA VAL A 19 7.48 14.28 -9.33
C VAL A 19 8.28 13.69 -10.48
N HIS A 20 9.48 13.23 -10.17
CA HIS A 20 10.38 12.58 -11.11
C HIS A 20 10.79 11.21 -10.61
N VAL A 21 10.62 10.21 -11.46
CA VAL A 21 11.11 8.86 -11.25
C VAL A 21 12.32 8.65 -12.16
N THR A 22 13.40 8.13 -11.61
CA THR A 22 14.57 7.64 -12.36
C THR A 22 14.78 6.17 -12.04
N VAL A 23 14.77 5.33 -13.05
CA VAL A 23 15.13 3.91 -12.94
C VAL A 23 16.50 3.74 -13.58
N ARG A 24 17.36 2.97 -12.94
CA ARG A 24 18.66 2.58 -13.51
C ARG A 24 18.89 1.09 -13.38
N GLN A 25 19.63 0.55 -14.31
CA GLN A 25 20.27 -0.74 -14.22
C GLN A 25 21.76 -0.49 -14.00
N HIS A 26 22.34 -0.94 -12.88
CA HIS A 26 23.77 -0.76 -12.68
C HIS A 26 24.57 -1.65 -13.65
N ALA A 27 25.42 -1.03 -14.48
CA ALA A 27 26.49 -1.71 -15.21
C ALA A 27 27.82 -1.61 -14.40
N GLY A 28 28.37 -2.74 -13.96
CA GLY A 28 29.65 -2.82 -13.23
C GLY A 28 30.12 -4.28 -13.10
N ASP A 29 31.19 -4.55 -12.35
CA ASP A 29 31.75 -5.91 -12.13
C ASP A 29 30.88 -6.82 -11.22
N ALA A 30 29.66 -6.38 -10.87
CA ALA A 30 28.67 -7.10 -10.08
C ALA A 30 27.44 -7.40 -10.96
N PRO A 31 26.61 -8.41 -10.61
CA PRO A 31 25.40 -8.74 -11.37
C PRO A 31 24.52 -7.50 -11.56
N THR A 32 24.03 -7.28 -12.78
CA THR A 32 23.30 -6.06 -13.11
C THR A 32 21.95 -6.05 -12.38
N ALA A 33 21.65 -5.03 -11.58
CA ALA A 33 20.43 -4.95 -10.78
C ALA A 33 19.69 -3.63 -11.01
N LEU A 34 18.37 -3.67 -10.91
CA LEU A 34 17.51 -2.49 -11.05
C LEU A 34 17.41 -1.71 -9.74
N ALA A 35 17.42 -0.39 -9.86
CA ALA A 35 17.13 0.53 -8.76
C ALA A 35 16.33 1.73 -9.24
N TYR A 36 15.45 2.25 -8.39
CA TYR A 36 14.66 3.45 -8.67
C TYR A 36 14.95 4.57 -7.66
N ARG A 37 14.68 5.80 -8.08
CA ARG A 37 14.77 7.02 -7.29
C ARG A 37 13.53 7.87 -7.56
N VAL A 38 13.00 8.51 -6.52
CA VAL A 38 11.93 9.51 -6.61
C VAL A 38 12.46 10.85 -6.12
N ALA A 39 12.26 11.91 -6.91
CA ALA A 39 12.65 13.27 -6.56
C ALA A 39 11.51 14.24 -6.83
N LEU A 40 11.43 15.29 -6.00
CA LEU A 40 10.51 16.40 -6.16
C LEU A 40 11.13 17.46 -7.08
N GLY A 41 10.34 18.00 -8.00
CA GLY A 41 10.71 19.14 -8.83
C GLY A 41 10.88 20.41 -7.99
N ASN A 42 11.65 21.37 -8.50
CA ASN A 42 11.85 22.64 -7.81
C ASN A 42 10.57 23.48 -7.89
N ALA A 43 10.15 24.04 -6.76
CA ALA A 43 8.94 24.89 -6.67
C ALA A 43 8.99 26.13 -7.59
N ASP A 44 10.17 26.53 -8.08
CA ASP A 44 10.39 27.69 -8.95
C ASP A 44 10.63 27.32 -10.43
N GLY A 45 10.63 26.03 -10.78
CA GLY A 45 10.81 25.54 -12.16
C GLY A 45 12.19 25.85 -12.78
N ARG A 46 13.18 26.31 -12.00
CA ARG A 46 14.52 26.62 -12.49
C ARG A 46 15.42 25.38 -12.37
N THR A 47 16.05 25.00 -13.48
CA THR A 47 17.17 24.05 -13.48
C THR A 47 18.46 24.86 -13.45
N ASP A 48 19.18 24.87 -12.34
CA ASP A 48 20.40 25.66 -12.22
C ASP A 48 21.59 24.93 -12.91
N GLY A 49 21.93 25.37 -14.13
CA GLY A 49 23.24 25.13 -14.75
C GLY A 49 23.68 23.67 -14.97
N GLY A 50 22.76 22.69 -15.03
CA GLY A 50 23.09 21.29 -15.32
C GLY A 50 23.43 20.43 -14.10
N ARG A 51 23.24 20.92 -12.87
CA ARG A 51 23.17 20.08 -11.66
C ARG A 51 21.72 19.69 -11.38
N ASP A 52 21.49 18.42 -11.06
CA ASP A 52 20.21 17.91 -10.57
C ASP A 52 20.05 18.35 -9.10
N ASP A 53 19.49 19.53 -8.87
CA ASP A 53 19.28 20.17 -7.56
C ASP A 53 17.95 19.78 -6.90
N ARG A 54 17.19 18.89 -7.53
CA ARG A 54 15.91 18.39 -7.04
C ARG A 54 16.05 17.75 -5.67
N THR A 55 15.03 17.98 -4.84
CA THR A 55 14.94 17.33 -3.53
C THR A 55 14.65 15.84 -3.70
N VAL A 56 15.58 14.99 -3.27
CA VAL A 56 15.44 13.54 -3.40
C VAL A 56 14.54 13.01 -2.28
N ALA A 57 13.33 12.57 -2.65
CA ALA A 57 12.36 11.99 -1.72
C ALA A 57 12.72 10.53 -1.36
N VAL A 58 13.12 9.76 -2.36
CA VAL A 58 13.60 8.38 -2.22
C VAL A 58 14.89 8.24 -3.01
N PRO A 59 16.07 8.11 -2.36
CA PRO A 59 17.32 7.82 -3.06
C PRO A 59 17.26 6.47 -3.77
N PHE A 60 18.28 6.18 -4.60
CA PHE A 60 18.31 4.91 -5.33
C PHE A 60 18.12 3.70 -4.40
N SER A 61 17.02 2.99 -4.65
CA SER A 61 16.52 1.86 -3.87
C SER A 61 16.33 0.65 -4.78
N PRO A 62 16.71 -0.56 -4.33
CA PRO A 62 16.68 -1.76 -5.15
C PRO A 62 15.26 -2.19 -5.54
N LEU A 63 15.19 -2.86 -6.68
CA LEU A 63 14.06 -3.61 -7.20
C LEU A 63 14.52 -5.05 -7.46
N GLY A 64 13.57 -5.97 -7.50
CA GLY A 64 13.81 -7.37 -7.82
C GLY A 64 12.79 -8.25 -7.12
N ILE A 65 12.42 -9.33 -7.80
CA ILE A 65 11.47 -10.32 -7.28
C ILE A 65 11.96 -11.71 -7.70
N THR A 66 11.83 -12.68 -6.80
CA THR A 66 12.17 -14.08 -7.07
C THR A 66 10.90 -14.89 -6.94
N ARG A 67 10.62 -15.69 -7.96
CA ARG A 67 9.59 -16.73 -7.93
C ARG A 67 10.25 -18.09 -7.84
N THR A 68 9.49 -19.09 -7.42
CA THR A 68 9.96 -20.49 -7.35
C THR A 68 10.51 -21.03 -8.67
N ASP A 69 10.09 -20.46 -9.81
CA ASP A 69 10.48 -20.86 -11.15
C ASP A 69 11.40 -19.87 -11.88
N ALA A 70 11.71 -18.71 -11.28
CA ALA A 70 12.40 -17.61 -11.98
C ALA A 70 13.05 -16.60 -11.03
N ASP A 71 14.27 -16.17 -11.34
CA ASP A 71 14.92 -15.04 -10.67
C ASP A 71 14.85 -13.79 -11.57
N PHE A 72 14.27 -12.70 -11.05
CA PHE A 72 14.20 -11.38 -11.69
C PHE A 72 14.95 -10.30 -10.90
N THR A 73 15.97 -10.68 -10.14
CA THR A 73 16.70 -9.77 -9.27
C THR A 73 17.99 -9.24 -9.89
N THR A 74 18.64 -10.01 -10.76
CA THR A 74 19.88 -9.64 -11.42
C THR A 74 19.93 -10.13 -12.87
N ASP A 75 20.89 -9.61 -13.63
CA ASP A 75 21.21 -10.05 -15.01
C ASP A 75 20.03 -9.99 -15.97
N LEU A 76 19.18 -8.99 -15.74
CA LEU A 76 18.04 -8.68 -16.57
C LEU A 76 18.50 -8.06 -17.90
N ARG A 77 18.00 -8.58 -19.02
CA ARG A 77 18.19 -7.97 -20.33
C ARG A 77 17.01 -7.06 -20.62
N PHE A 78 17.25 -5.76 -20.79
CA PHE A 78 16.22 -4.82 -21.25
C PHE A 78 15.73 -5.18 -22.66
N THR A 79 14.41 -5.28 -22.84
CA THR A 79 13.78 -5.66 -24.12
C THR A 79 12.89 -4.57 -24.71
N GLY A 80 12.36 -3.65 -23.90
CA GLY A 80 11.51 -2.58 -24.41
C GLY A 80 11.01 -1.60 -23.37
N VAL A 81 10.50 -0.46 -23.85
CA VAL A 81 9.84 0.54 -23.02
C VAL A 81 8.57 1.05 -23.70
N GLU A 82 7.49 1.05 -22.95
CA GLU A 82 6.21 1.66 -23.34
C GLU A 82 5.91 2.87 -22.44
N ARG A 83 5.21 3.86 -22.99
CA ARG A 83 4.84 5.08 -22.28
C ARG A 83 3.42 5.48 -22.61
N GLU A 84 2.67 5.84 -21.56
CA GLU A 84 1.26 6.21 -21.67
C GLU A 84 0.96 7.47 -20.83
N ARG A 85 -0.14 8.14 -21.15
CA ARG A 85 -0.74 9.20 -20.33
C ARG A 85 -2.02 8.67 -19.72
N ILE A 86 -2.15 8.81 -18.42
CA ILE A 86 -3.36 8.45 -17.67
C ILE A 86 -4.11 9.74 -17.34
N ASP A 87 -5.42 9.76 -17.59
CA ASP A 87 -6.33 10.85 -17.26
C ASP A 87 -7.70 10.26 -16.92
N GLU A 88 -7.90 9.95 -15.64
CA GLU A 88 -9.08 9.23 -15.16
C GLU A 88 -9.84 10.06 -14.13
N THR A 89 -11.13 10.30 -14.38
CA THR A 89 -12.02 10.95 -13.42
C THR A 89 -13.02 9.95 -12.86
N TYR A 90 -13.14 9.89 -11.54
CA TYR A 90 -14.03 8.96 -10.85
C TYR A 90 -14.69 9.59 -9.61
N THR A 91 -15.78 8.98 -9.16
CA THR A 91 -16.53 9.41 -7.97
C THR A 91 -16.40 8.38 -6.87
N LEU A 92 -16.06 8.83 -5.67
CA LEU A 92 -16.00 8.00 -4.47
C LEU A 92 -17.29 8.16 -3.66
N ALA A 93 -17.83 7.03 -3.18
CA ALA A 93 -19.01 7.01 -2.32
C ALA A 93 -18.73 7.61 -0.93
N HIS A 94 -17.48 7.50 -0.45
CA HIS A 94 -17.05 7.99 0.85
C HIS A 94 -15.55 8.39 0.82
N GLY A 95 -15.06 8.91 1.93
CA GLY A 95 -13.67 9.37 2.09
C GLY A 95 -13.53 10.89 1.94
N LYS A 96 -12.28 11.35 1.83
CA LYS A 96 -11.93 12.78 1.89
C LYS A 96 -12.24 13.59 0.64
N ARG A 97 -12.64 12.95 -0.47
CA ARG A 97 -12.88 13.60 -1.76
C ARG A 97 -13.98 12.85 -2.53
N ARG A 98 -15.03 13.56 -2.95
CA ARG A 98 -16.15 12.96 -3.71
C ARG A 98 -15.81 12.74 -5.18
N ARG A 99 -15.20 13.72 -5.85
CA ARG A 99 -14.77 13.61 -7.25
C ARG A 99 -13.25 13.69 -7.31
N ALA A 100 -12.61 12.64 -7.80
CA ALA A 100 -11.17 12.56 -7.95
C ALA A 100 -10.81 12.58 -9.44
N ASN A 101 -9.65 13.15 -9.73
CA ASN A 101 -9.03 13.10 -11.05
C ASN A 101 -7.59 12.61 -10.86
N GLY A 102 -7.30 11.43 -11.39
CA GLY A 102 -5.98 10.81 -11.38
C GLY A 102 -5.28 11.03 -12.70
N GLN A 103 -4.35 11.99 -12.75
CA GLN A 103 -3.53 12.26 -13.92
C GLN A 103 -2.09 11.80 -13.69
N ALA A 104 -1.57 10.99 -14.60
CA ALA A 104 -0.21 10.49 -14.53
C ALA A 104 0.45 10.35 -15.89
N ARG A 105 1.77 10.19 -15.86
CA ARG A 105 2.50 9.54 -16.96
C ARG A 105 2.90 8.14 -16.50
N GLU A 106 2.77 7.17 -17.37
CA GLU A 106 3.18 5.79 -17.14
C GLU A 106 4.42 5.45 -17.97
N MET A 107 5.30 4.63 -17.41
CA MET A 107 6.43 4.00 -18.10
C MET A 107 6.50 2.53 -17.70
N THR A 108 6.34 1.65 -18.68
CA THR A 108 6.49 0.20 -18.52
C THR A 108 7.82 -0.22 -19.09
N LEU A 109 8.70 -0.74 -18.23
CA LEU A 109 10.01 -1.24 -18.63
C LEU A 109 9.95 -2.76 -18.70
N ALA A 110 10.20 -3.32 -19.89
CA ALA A 110 10.21 -4.76 -20.11
C ALA A 110 11.64 -5.31 -20.10
N PHE A 111 11.80 -6.43 -19.42
CA PHE A 111 13.06 -7.16 -19.30
C PHE A 111 12.84 -8.66 -19.47
N GLU A 112 13.92 -9.37 -19.72
CA GLU A 112 13.99 -10.83 -19.62
C GLU A 112 15.11 -11.22 -18.67
N ASN A 113 14.93 -12.27 -17.87
CA ASN A 113 16.03 -12.84 -17.10
C ASN A 113 17.00 -13.64 -17.98
N ALA A 114 18.05 -14.21 -17.37
CA ALA A 114 19.05 -15.01 -18.09
C ALA A 114 18.47 -16.24 -18.84
N SER A 115 17.31 -16.74 -18.40
CA SER A 115 16.58 -17.86 -19.00
C SER A 115 15.57 -17.42 -20.06
N GLY A 116 15.42 -16.12 -20.33
CA GLY A 116 14.46 -15.57 -21.29
C GLY A 116 13.04 -15.44 -20.76
N GLN A 117 12.80 -15.58 -19.45
CA GLN A 117 11.48 -15.35 -18.85
C GLN A 117 11.24 -13.83 -18.73
N PRO A 118 10.06 -13.32 -19.14
CA PRO A 118 9.81 -11.89 -19.15
C PRO A 118 9.38 -11.36 -17.77
N VAL A 119 9.74 -10.11 -17.49
CA VAL A 119 9.20 -9.32 -16.37
C VAL A 119 9.06 -7.88 -16.82
N GLU A 120 7.96 -7.25 -16.41
CA GLU A 120 7.75 -5.82 -16.59
C GLU A 120 7.76 -5.12 -15.23
N VAL A 121 8.34 -3.91 -15.19
CA VAL A 121 8.17 -3.00 -14.06
C VAL A 121 7.44 -1.76 -14.55
N VAL A 122 6.22 -1.56 -14.05
CA VAL A 122 5.35 -0.44 -14.40
C VAL A 122 5.56 0.67 -13.39
N PHE A 123 5.85 1.89 -13.85
CA PHE A 123 5.92 3.09 -13.03
C PHE A 123 4.86 4.09 -13.47
N ARG A 124 4.14 4.67 -12.51
CA ARG A 124 3.28 5.85 -12.70
C ARG A 124 3.80 7.00 -11.88
N ALA A 125 3.91 8.18 -12.50
CA ALA A 125 4.22 9.43 -11.82
C ALA A 125 3.00 10.36 -11.87
N TYR A 126 2.41 10.59 -10.70
CA TYR A 126 1.38 11.59 -10.45
C TYR A 126 2.04 12.81 -9.82
N ASP A 127 1.37 13.96 -9.81
CA ASP A 127 1.91 15.15 -9.11
C ASP A 127 1.96 14.95 -7.58
N GLU A 128 1.20 13.99 -7.06
CA GLU A 128 1.17 13.62 -5.64
C GLU A 128 2.28 12.64 -5.22
N GLY A 129 2.93 11.98 -6.18
CA GLY A 129 3.89 10.93 -5.91
C GLY A 129 4.08 9.93 -7.04
N ALA A 130 4.75 8.83 -6.73
CA ALA A 130 5.00 7.73 -7.67
C ALA A 130 4.40 6.43 -7.17
N ALA A 131 4.01 5.55 -8.09
CA ALA A 131 3.61 4.19 -7.79
C ALA A 131 4.28 3.23 -8.77
N PHE A 132 4.62 2.03 -8.33
CA PHE A 132 5.17 1.00 -9.21
C PHE A 132 4.76 -0.41 -8.82
N ARG A 133 4.82 -1.35 -9.77
CA ARG A 133 4.56 -2.78 -9.55
C ARG A 133 5.28 -3.64 -10.58
N TYR A 134 5.42 -4.93 -10.28
CA TYR A 134 5.86 -5.93 -11.24
C TYR A 134 4.66 -6.51 -11.99
N ARG A 135 4.85 -6.86 -13.27
CA ARG A 135 3.93 -7.70 -14.03
C ARG A 135 4.69 -8.85 -14.65
N PHE A 136 4.05 -10.01 -14.64
CA PHE A 136 4.51 -11.24 -15.28
C PHE A 136 3.58 -11.49 -16.47
N PRO A 137 3.94 -11.02 -17.68
CA PRO A 137 3.04 -11.00 -18.83
C PRO A 137 2.93 -12.35 -19.55
N GLU A 138 3.79 -13.31 -19.20
CA GLU A 138 3.76 -14.64 -19.81
C GLU A 138 2.41 -15.36 -19.58
N ARG A 139 2.17 -16.35 -20.43
CA ARG A 139 1.00 -17.23 -20.34
C ARG A 139 1.50 -18.67 -20.29
N ASP A 140 0.77 -19.51 -19.56
CA ASP A 140 1.06 -20.95 -19.53
C ASP A 140 1.07 -21.53 -20.96
N ALA A 141 1.91 -22.54 -21.16
CA ALA A 141 1.90 -23.30 -22.39
C ALA A 141 0.53 -23.98 -22.59
N PRO A 142 0.09 -24.22 -23.84
CA PRO A 142 -1.15 -24.94 -24.09
C PRO A 142 -1.16 -26.30 -23.37
N GLY A 143 -2.13 -26.49 -22.47
CA GLY A 143 -2.27 -27.72 -21.67
C GLY A 143 -1.69 -27.65 -20.24
N GLU A 144 -1.04 -26.55 -19.87
CA GLU A 144 -0.48 -26.31 -18.53
C GLU A 144 -1.23 -25.20 -17.75
N SER A 145 -2.44 -24.84 -18.20
CA SER A 145 -3.22 -23.74 -17.63
C SER A 145 -3.58 -23.97 -16.17
N GLY A 146 -3.37 -22.95 -15.34
CA GLY A 146 -3.81 -22.94 -13.94
C GLY A 146 -2.73 -23.33 -12.95
N ASN A 147 -1.48 -23.48 -13.40
CA ASN A 147 -0.34 -23.62 -12.51
C ASN A 147 -0.07 -22.27 -11.83
N GLU A 148 -0.03 -22.26 -10.51
CA GLU A 148 0.36 -21.08 -9.74
C GLU A 148 1.87 -20.84 -9.81
N ARG A 149 2.29 -19.60 -9.61
CA ARG A 149 3.68 -19.19 -9.39
C ARG A 149 3.76 -18.51 -8.04
N THR A 150 4.66 -18.98 -7.19
CA THR A 150 4.87 -18.46 -5.84
C THR A 150 6.00 -17.44 -5.86
N VAL A 151 5.81 -16.28 -5.24
CA VAL A 151 6.91 -15.31 -5.01
C VAL A 151 7.60 -15.65 -3.71
N GLU A 152 8.84 -16.12 -3.80
CA GLU A 152 9.65 -16.49 -2.64
C GLU A 152 10.22 -15.27 -1.92
N SER A 153 10.56 -14.22 -2.66
CA SER A 153 11.08 -13.00 -2.05
C SER A 153 10.92 -11.77 -2.94
N GLU A 154 10.82 -10.62 -2.30
CA GLU A 154 10.80 -9.30 -2.94
C GLU A 154 11.97 -8.46 -2.41
N ARG A 155 12.92 -8.11 -3.28
CA ARG A 155 14.07 -7.23 -2.96
C ARG A 155 13.71 -5.75 -2.98
N THR A 156 12.48 -5.40 -3.36
CA THR A 156 11.98 -4.04 -3.35
C THR A 156 12.23 -3.39 -1.99
N ALA A 157 12.80 -2.18 -2.02
CA ALA A 157 13.02 -1.42 -0.81
C ALA A 157 12.80 0.08 -1.01
N PHE A 158 12.79 0.78 0.11
CA PHE A 158 12.63 2.22 0.21
C PHE A 158 13.78 2.75 1.05
N ARG A 159 14.69 3.47 0.40
CA ARG A 159 15.78 4.16 1.09
C ARG A 159 15.26 5.49 1.64
N VAL A 160 15.60 5.77 2.88
CA VAL A 160 15.32 7.05 3.55
C VAL A 160 16.65 7.66 4.00
N PRO A 161 16.92 8.95 3.68
CA PRO A 161 18.12 9.65 4.11
C PRO A 161 18.36 9.59 5.62
N THR A 162 19.63 9.56 6.01
CA THR A 162 20.04 9.66 7.42
C THR A 162 19.55 11.00 8.01
N GLY A 163 19.05 10.95 9.25
CA GLY A 163 18.54 12.13 9.95
C GLY A 163 17.05 12.40 9.78
N ALA A 164 16.36 11.68 8.89
CA ALA A 164 14.91 11.77 8.77
C ALA A 164 14.20 11.31 10.05
N VAL A 165 13.12 12.03 10.39
CA VAL A 165 12.19 11.66 11.47
C VAL A 165 11.07 10.82 10.85
N ALA A 166 10.67 9.76 11.54
CA ALA A 166 9.66 8.84 11.09
C ALA A 166 8.48 8.75 12.06
N TRP A 167 7.28 8.50 11.54
CA TRP A 167 6.09 8.11 12.30
C TRP A 167 5.63 6.77 11.75
N MET A 168 5.87 5.73 12.54
CA MET A 168 5.64 4.35 12.12
C MET A 168 5.02 3.54 13.26
N GLN A 169 4.22 2.55 12.88
CA GLN A 169 3.62 1.61 13.79
C GLN A 169 4.40 0.28 13.77
N PRO A 170 4.82 -0.27 14.92
CA PRO A 170 5.43 -1.60 14.96
C PRO A 170 4.47 -2.64 14.38
N TYR A 171 5.00 -3.56 13.57
CA TYR A 171 4.26 -4.75 13.16
C TYR A 171 4.20 -5.73 14.35
N ASP A 172 3.07 -6.40 14.54
CA ASP A 172 2.91 -7.31 15.67
C ASP A 172 3.67 -8.61 15.48
N GLN A 173 4.06 -9.22 16.59
CA GLN A 173 4.41 -10.63 16.59
C GLN A 173 3.12 -11.47 16.48
N PRO A 174 3.16 -12.63 15.81
CA PRO A 174 1.99 -13.48 15.70
C PRO A 174 1.42 -13.89 17.05
N SER A 175 0.10 -13.81 17.17
CA SER A 175 -0.66 -14.35 18.29
C SER A 175 -2.06 -14.71 17.82
N LYS A 176 -2.91 -15.23 18.71
CA LYS A 176 -4.32 -15.54 18.37
C LYS A 176 -5.06 -14.36 17.73
N TYR A 177 -4.77 -13.13 18.13
CA TYR A 177 -5.45 -11.92 17.64
C TYR A 177 -4.52 -10.98 16.86
N ASN A 178 -3.25 -11.34 16.68
CA ASN A 178 -2.26 -10.47 16.04
C ASN A 178 -1.67 -11.12 14.78
N PRO A 179 -1.34 -10.32 13.76
CA PRO A 179 -1.39 -8.84 13.71
C PRO A 179 -2.79 -8.27 13.52
N ALA A 180 -3.10 -7.22 14.28
CA ALA A 180 -4.39 -6.49 14.20
C ALA A 180 -4.26 -5.09 13.60
N TYR A 181 -3.03 -4.60 13.37
CA TYR A 181 -2.76 -3.22 12.97
C TYR A 181 -3.27 -2.16 13.98
N GLU A 182 -3.39 -2.50 15.27
CA GLU A 182 -3.87 -1.60 16.33
C GLU A 182 -2.74 -1.03 17.24
N ASN A 183 -1.49 -1.10 16.79
CA ASN A 183 -0.38 -0.54 17.54
C ASN A 183 -0.34 1.00 17.44
N ILE A 184 0.27 1.64 18.44
CA ILE A 184 0.43 3.10 18.45
C ILE A 184 1.55 3.51 17.48
N PHE A 185 1.28 4.51 16.64
CA PHE A 185 2.30 5.19 15.83
C PHE A 185 3.33 5.89 16.71
N ARG A 186 4.61 5.60 16.45
CA ARG A 186 5.73 6.14 17.21
C ARG A 186 6.49 7.16 16.38
N ARG A 187 6.73 8.33 16.96
CA ARG A 187 7.78 9.23 16.46
C ARG A 187 9.13 8.60 16.76
N THR A 188 9.91 8.34 15.73
CA THR A 188 11.21 7.65 15.78
C THR A 188 12.18 8.26 14.75
N SER A 189 13.40 7.74 14.67
CA SER A 189 14.37 8.08 13.63
C SER A 189 14.35 7.03 12.53
N ALA A 190 14.57 7.45 11.28
CA ALA A 190 14.80 6.52 10.18
C ALA A 190 15.96 5.57 10.52
N GLY A 191 15.80 4.29 10.20
CA GLY A 191 16.77 3.23 10.49
C GLY A 191 16.70 2.64 11.90
N ARG A 192 15.78 3.11 12.75
CA ARG A 192 15.54 2.45 14.04
C ARG A 192 14.78 1.13 13.83
N ALA A 193 15.30 0.06 14.43
CA ALA A 193 14.62 -1.22 14.45
C ALA A 193 13.29 -1.13 15.19
N SER A 194 12.32 -1.91 14.73
CA SER A 194 11.02 -2.04 15.41
C SER A 194 11.19 -2.65 16.79
N PRO A 195 10.47 -2.15 17.81
CA PRO A 195 10.56 -2.68 19.17
C PRO A 195 10.03 -4.11 19.31
N THR A 196 9.19 -4.59 18.38
CA THR A 196 8.64 -5.96 18.40
C THR A 196 9.58 -6.98 17.75
N GLY A 197 10.55 -6.51 16.97
CA GLY A 197 11.39 -7.37 16.13
C GLY A 197 10.71 -7.88 14.85
N ALA A 198 9.39 -7.74 14.70
CA ALA A 198 8.63 -8.17 13.53
C ALA A 198 8.62 -7.15 12.38
N GLY A 199 9.34 -6.03 12.52
CA GLY A 199 9.34 -4.96 11.52
C GLY A 199 8.28 -3.88 11.77
N TRP A 200 8.01 -3.07 10.76
CA TRP A 200 7.10 -1.93 10.82
C TRP A 200 5.93 -2.12 9.85
N ALA A 201 4.71 -1.82 10.29
CA ALA A 201 3.50 -1.89 9.47
C ALA A 201 3.46 -0.75 8.43
N PHE A 202 2.72 -0.97 7.33
CA PHE A 202 2.21 0.15 6.54
C PHE A 202 1.07 0.86 7.28
N PRO A 203 0.84 2.15 6.98
CA PRO A 203 1.72 3.03 6.23
C PRO A 203 2.88 3.58 7.08
N ALA A 204 3.91 4.13 6.43
CA ALA A 204 5.03 4.78 7.10
C ALA A 204 5.26 6.21 6.59
N LEU A 205 5.30 7.18 7.52
CA LEU A 205 5.53 8.60 7.21
C LEU A 205 6.93 9.02 7.63
N PHE A 206 7.60 9.83 6.80
CA PHE A 206 8.90 10.41 7.09
C PHE A 206 8.94 11.89 6.72
N GLN A 207 9.57 12.69 7.59
CA GLN A 207 10.04 14.04 7.28
C GLN A 207 11.54 13.94 7.00
N LEU A 208 11.97 14.26 5.78
CA LEU A 208 13.35 14.00 5.35
C LEU A 208 14.34 15.02 5.91
N ASP A 209 13.88 16.25 6.17
CA ASP A 209 14.60 17.21 7.02
C ASP A 209 14.13 17.09 8.47
N GLY A 210 14.74 16.18 9.21
CA GLY A 210 14.35 15.87 10.59
C GLY A 210 14.63 16.96 11.62
N ASN A 211 15.31 18.05 11.23
CA ASN A 211 15.58 19.20 12.11
C ASN A 211 14.49 20.28 12.00
N SER A 212 13.57 20.17 11.03
CA SER A 212 12.45 21.09 10.87
C SER A 212 11.33 20.74 11.85
N GLU A 213 10.95 21.66 12.72
CA GLU A 213 9.72 21.57 13.53
C GLU A 213 8.49 22.10 12.77
N SER A 214 8.66 22.52 11.52
CA SER A 214 7.56 23.05 10.70
C SER A 214 6.91 21.97 9.83
N ASP A 215 5.68 22.22 9.39
CA ASP A 215 5.00 21.39 8.38
C ASP A 215 5.65 21.47 6.99
N GLY A 216 6.63 22.36 6.81
CA GLY A 216 7.42 22.52 5.60
C GLY A 216 8.63 21.58 5.56
N GLY A 217 9.07 21.32 4.33
CA GLY A 217 10.19 20.42 4.04
C GLY A 217 9.70 19.15 3.37
N PRO A 218 10.58 18.40 2.71
CA PRO A 218 10.17 17.19 2.01
C PRO A 218 9.65 16.12 2.98
N TRP A 219 8.44 15.66 2.70
CA TRP A 219 7.77 14.53 3.32
C TRP A 219 7.66 13.39 2.33
N VAL A 220 7.74 12.17 2.83
CA VAL A 220 7.43 10.97 2.07
C VAL A 220 6.57 10.02 2.90
N PHE A 221 5.59 9.41 2.25
CA PHE A 221 4.68 8.44 2.85
C PHE A 221 4.63 7.19 1.98
N PHE A 222 4.95 6.06 2.59
CA PHE A 222 4.97 4.76 1.93
C PHE A 222 3.74 3.95 2.31
N THR A 223 3.10 3.35 1.31
CA THR A 223 2.00 2.41 1.47
C THR A 223 1.98 1.44 0.29
N GLU A 224 1.04 0.50 0.30
CA GLU A 224 0.70 -0.32 -0.86
C GLU A 224 -0.77 -0.13 -1.25
N ALA A 225 -1.12 -0.46 -2.49
CA ALA A 225 -2.47 -0.28 -3.01
C ALA A 225 -2.81 -1.33 -4.06
N GLY A 226 -4.11 -1.54 -4.29
CA GLY A 226 -4.60 -2.57 -5.21
C GLY A 226 -4.26 -4.00 -4.75
N LEU A 227 -4.23 -4.24 -3.43
CA LEU A 227 -4.15 -5.58 -2.88
C LEU A 227 -5.47 -6.30 -3.14
N ASP A 228 -5.39 -7.50 -3.71
CA ASP A 228 -6.51 -8.41 -3.94
C ASP A 228 -6.16 -9.81 -3.40
N GLY A 229 -6.99 -10.81 -3.68
CA GLY A 229 -6.75 -12.19 -3.24
C GLY A 229 -5.57 -12.90 -3.92
N SER A 230 -4.82 -12.23 -4.81
CA SER A 230 -3.69 -12.81 -5.52
C SER A 230 -2.31 -12.48 -4.92
N TYR A 231 -2.26 -11.72 -3.83
CA TYR A 231 -1.01 -11.36 -3.15
C TYR A 231 -1.19 -11.24 -1.63
N ALA A 232 -0.09 -11.31 -0.89
CA ALA A 232 -0.09 -11.13 0.56
C ALA A 232 -0.03 -9.64 0.93
N GLY A 233 -0.71 -9.25 2.01
CA GLY A 233 -0.42 -7.96 2.65
C GLY A 233 1.03 -7.95 3.12
N THR A 234 1.75 -6.85 2.88
CA THR A 234 3.18 -6.76 3.19
C THR A 234 3.45 -5.76 4.32
N HIS A 235 4.64 -5.83 4.89
CA HIS A 235 5.12 -4.85 5.86
C HIS A 235 6.60 -4.54 5.58
N PHE A 236 7.23 -3.74 6.44
CA PHE A 236 8.64 -3.39 6.32
C PHE A 236 9.54 -4.20 7.24
N ALA A 237 10.65 -4.70 6.70
CA ALA A 237 11.81 -5.11 7.47
C ALA A 237 12.97 -4.14 7.25
N LEU A 238 13.77 -3.89 8.29
CA LEU A 238 14.97 -3.08 8.14
C LEU A 238 16.10 -3.92 7.54
N ASP A 239 16.78 -3.39 6.53
CA ASP A 239 17.93 -4.07 5.93
C ASP A 239 19.19 -3.93 6.77
N ASP A 240 19.98 -5.00 6.87
CA ASP A 240 21.22 -5.01 7.65
C ASP A 240 22.25 -4.00 7.13
N SER A 241 22.23 -3.68 5.83
CA SER A 241 23.04 -2.61 5.24
C SER A 241 22.73 -1.24 5.84
N THR A 242 21.56 -1.04 6.47
CA THR A 242 21.24 0.18 7.22
C THR A 242 22.26 0.45 8.33
N ARG A 243 22.83 -0.59 8.93
CA ARG A 243 23.79 -0.48 10.03
C ARG A 243 25.24 -0.35 9.56
N ALA A 244 25.49 -0.41 8.26
CA ALA A 244 26.84 -0.24 7.73
C ALA A 244 27.33 1.20 7.93
N ALA A 245 28.59 1.38 8.34
CA ALA A 245 29.14 2.70 8.64
C ALA A 245 29.10 3.70 7.45
N ALA A 246 29.03 3.18 6.22
CA ALA A 246 28.92 3.95 4.98
C ALA A 246 27.51 3.88 4.34
N ALA A 247 26.49 3.46 5.09
CA ALA A 247 25.13 3.35 4.55
C ALA A 247 24.64 4.73 4.08
N PRO A 248 24.16 4.87 2.83
CA PRO A 248 23.68 6.15 2.31
C PRO A 248 22.30 6.57 2.88
N GLY A 249 21.82 5.86 3.90
CA GLY A 249 20.49 6.02 4.52
C GLY A 249 19.91 4.69 4.96
N ALA A 250 18.84 4.75 5.74
CA ALA A 250 18.09 3.58 6.18
C ALA A 250 17.39 2.91 5.00
N LEU A 251 17.43 1.57 4.93
CA LEU A 251 16.82 0.81 3.85
C LEU A 251 15.73 -0.09 4.43
N TYR A 252 14.47 0.20 4.07
CA TYR A 252 13.30 -0.57 4.48
C TYR A 252 12.89 -1.47 3.30
N ARG A 253 13.03 -2.79 3.45
CA ARG A 253 12.60 -3.77 2.45
C ARG A 253 11.16 -4.18 2.69
N ILE A 254 10.50 -4.61 1.62
CA ILE A 254 9.26 -5.37 1.72
C ILE A 254 9.53 -6.70 2.44
N ALA A 255 8.61 -7.07 3.33
CA ALA A 255 8.56 -8.35 4.03
C ALA A 255 7.15 -8.93 3.93
N PHE A 256 7.08 -10.24 3.74
CA PHE A 256 5.84 -11.02 3.79
C PHE A 256 5.42 -11.27 5.24
N PRO A 257 4.15 -11.71 5.46
CA PRO A 257 3.67 -12.10 6.78
C PRO A 257 4.61 -13.06 7.52
N ASN A 258 4.60 -13.03 8.84
CA ASN A 258 5.35 -14.00 9.62
C ASN A 258 4.66 -15.38 9.55
N PRO A 259 5.41 -16.50 9.52
CA PRO A 259 4.83 -17.85 9.44
C PRO A 259 3.87 -18.27 10.58
N GLY A 260 3.85 -17.54 11.70
CA GLY A 260 2.92 -17.80 12.79
C GLY A 260 1.58 -17.08 12.66
N GLU A 261 1.43 -16.19 11.68
CA GLU A 261 0.17 -15.46 11.42
C GLU A 261 -0.90 -16.44 10.93
N GLY A 262 -2.18 -16.07 11.10
CA GLY A 262 -3.28 -16.99 10.80
C GLY A 262 -3.25 -18.28 11.62
N GLU A 263 -2.68 -18.24 12.83
CA GLU A 263 -2.40 -19.42 13.66
C GLU A 263 -1.52 -20.48 12.97
N GLY A 264 -0.67 -20.03 12.03
CA GLY A 264 0.17 -20.90 11.20
C GLY A 264 -0.58 -21.61 10.08
N LEU A 265 -1.77 -21.14 9.72
CA LEU A 265 -2.56 -21.65 8.61
C LEU A 265 -2.35 -20.78 7.36
N GLY A 266 -2.20 -21.45 6.22
CA GLY A 266 -1.92 -20.82 4.93
C GLY A 266 -0.42 -20.62 4.68
N ASP A 267 -0.07 -20.45 3.42
CA ASP A 267 1.30 -20.14 3.02
C ASP A 267 1.60 -18.64 3.24
N VAL A 268 2.84 -18.33 3.57
CA VAL A 268 3.31 -16.94 3.74
C VAL A 268 3.51 -16.27 2.39
N GLU A 269 4.15 -17.00 1.49
CA GLU A 269 4.50 -16.53 0.17
C GLU A 269 3.26 -16.48 -0.73
N PRO A 270 2.99 -15.35 -1.41
CA PRO A 270 1.85 -15.27 -2.30
C PRO A 270 2.06 -16.13 -3.56
N ALA A 271 1.00 -16.80 -3.98
CA ALA A 271 0.96 -17.58 -5.21
C ALA A 271 -0.24 -17.17 -6.07
N SER A 272 -0.04 -17.13 -7.39
CA SER A 272 -1.13 -16.82 -8.33
C SER A 272 -0.84 -17.39 -9.71
N THR A 273 -1.90 -17.49 -10.52
CA THR A 273 -1.80 -17.90 -11.93
C THR A 273 -1.41 -16.73 -12.83
N LEU A 274 -0.80 -17.04 -13.97
CA LEU A 274 -0.33 -16.05 -14.95
C LEU A 274 -1.42 -15.72 -16.00
N PRO A 275 -1.47 -14.49 -16.53
CA PRO A 275 -0.63 -13.33 -16.22
C PRO A 275 -0.98 -12.71 -14.87
N TRP A 276 0.05 -12.21 -14.17
CA TRP A 276 -0.07 -11.74 -12.79
C TRP A 276 0.63 -10.40 -12.59
N ALA A 277 0.18 -9.63 -11.60
CA ALA A 277 0.80 -8.38 -11.20
C ALA A 277 0.86 -8.29 -9.68
N THR A 278 1.94 -7.75 -9.15
CA THR A 278 2.00 -7.43 -7.71
C THR A 278 1.09 -6.24 -7.41
N PRO A 279 0.69 -6.04 -6.14
CA PRO A 279 0.13 -4.78 -5.69
C PRO A 279 1.07 -3.62 -6.01
N TRP A 280 0.51 -2.41 -6.04
CA TRP A 280 1.29 -1.19 -6.20
C TRP A 280 2.07 -0.89 -4.93
N ARG A 281 3.35 -0.60 -5.10
CA ARG A 281 4.21 0.06 -4.12
C ARG A 281 4.03 1.57 -4.31
N VAL A 282 3.55 2.27 -3.30
CA VAL A 282 3.13 3.67 -3.40
C VAL A 282 4.06 4.57 -2.58
N VAL A 283 4.56 5.61 -3.23
CA VAL A 283 5.42 6.65 -2.67
C VAL A 283 4.70 8.00 -2.86
N VAL A 284 3.98 8.45 -1.85
CA VAL A 284 3.46 9.82 -1.82
C VAL A 284 4.60 10.73 -1.38
N ALA A 285 4.86 11.82 -2.11
CA ALA A 285 5.95 12.74 -1.80
C ALA A 285 5.50 14.19 -1.99
N SER A 286 5.88 15.06 -1.07
CA SER A 286 5.44 16.47 -1.08
C SER A 286 6.44 17.34 -0.31
N ASP A 287 6.55 18.62 -0.65
CA ASP A 287 7.37 19.61 0.07
C ASP A 287 6.66 20.19 1.32
N ARG A 288 5.43 19.75 1.57
CA ARG A 288 4.61 20.10 2.73
C ARG A 288 3.74 18.93 3.18
N LEU A 289 3.47 18.84 4.48
CA LEU A 289 2.63 17.78 5.06
C LEU A 289 1.23 17.71 4.43
N SER A 290 0.64 18.87 4.10
CA SER A 290 -0.68 18.94 3.42
C SER A 290 -0.77 18.10 2.14
N GLY A 291 0.29 18.02 1.33
CA GLY A 291 0.27 17.19 0.12
C GLY A 291 0.18 15.69 0.41
N ILE A 292 0.74 15.25 1.55
CA ILE A 292 0.55 13.88 2.04
C ILE A 292 -0.91 13.66 2.47
N VAL A 293 -1.45 14.59 3.26
CA VAL A 293 -2.81 14.51 3.81
C VAL A 293 -3.87 14.53 2.71
N GLU A 294 -3.67 15.33 1.67
CA GLU A 294 -4.65 15.50 0.58
C GLU A 294 -4.55 14.42 -0.51
N SER A 295 -3.48 13.61 -0.53
CA SER A 295 -3.22 12.66 -1.61
C SER A 295 -4.31 11.59 -1.77
N SER A 296 -4.73 11.35 -3.01
CA SER A 296 -5.61 10.24 -3.41
C SER A 296 -4.85 9.14 -4.17
N LEU A 297 -3.51 9.14 -4.14
CA LEU A 297 -2.65 8.29 -4.96
C LEU A 297 -2.95 6.78 -4.83
N ALA A 298 -3.16 6.29 -3.61
CA ALA A 298 -3.50 4.88 -3.40
C ALA A 298 -4.81 4.50 -4.11
N THR A 299 -5.79 5.40 -4.14
CA THR A 299 -7.04 5.20 -4.87
C THR A 299 -6.85 5.30 -6.38
N HIS A 300 -6.05 6.26 -6.86
CA HIS A 300 -5.78 6.44 -8.31
C HIS A 300 -5.19 5.21 -8.99
N VAL A 301 -4.48 4.36 -8.25
CA VAL A 301 -3.84 3.14 -8.78
C VAL A 301 -4.59 1.86 -8.44
N SER A 302 -5.64 1.95 -7.63
CA SER A 302 -6.45 0.79 -7.24
C SER A 302 -7.47 0.43 -8.34
N PRO A 303 -7.91 -0.84 -8.41
CA PRO A 303 -8.93 -1.26 -9.36
C PRO A 303 -10.21 -0.41 -9.24
N PRO A 304 -10.93 -0.21 -10.35
CA PRO A 304 -12.23 0.45 -10.30
C PRO A 304 -13.24 -0.40 -9.50
N ASN A 305 -14.28 0.26 -9.02
CA ASN A 305 -15.42 -0.41 -8.39
C ASN A 305 -16.00 -1.50 -9.30
N ALA A 306 -16.22 -2.69 -8.74
CA ALA A 306 -16.76 -3.85 -9.44
C ALA A 306 -18.30 -3.91 -9.46
N LEU A 307 -18.98 -3.02 -8.72
CA LEU A 307 -20.44 -3.00 -8.61
C LEU A 307 -21.08 -2.02 -9.60
N ASP A 308 -22.07 -2.45 -10.36
CA ASP A 308 -22.79 -1.55 -11.28
C ASP A 308 -23.70 -0.55 -10.55
N ASP A 309 -24.33 -0.97 -9.44
CA ASP A 309 -25.21 -0.15 -8.61
C ASP A 309 -24.69 -0.03 -7.18
N THR A 310 -24.44 1.21 -6.77
CA THR A 310 -24.01 1.58 -5.41
C THR A 310 -25.00 2.54 -4.72
N SER A 311 -26.20 2.71 -5.28
CA SER A 311 -27.23 3.62 -4.72
C SER A 311 -27.71 3.21 -3.33
N TRP A 312 -27.60 1.92 -3.00
CA TRP A 312 -27.92 1.36 -1.68
C TRP A 312 -26.79 1.57 -0.65
N VAL A 313 -25.58 1.96 -1.08
CA VAL A 313 -24.45 2.25 -0.17
C VAL A 313 -24.64 3.65 0.41
N GLN A 314 -24.98 3.72 1.69
CA GLN A 314 -25.38 4.96 2.34
C GLN A 314 -24.53 5.22 3.60
N PRO A 315 -23.52 6.09 3.53
CA PRO A 315 -22.75 6.45 4.72
C PRO A 315 -23.63 7.12 5.78
N GLY A 316 -23.33 6.91 7.06
CA GLY A 316 -24.07 7.52 8.17
C GLY A 316 -23.41 7.34 9.53
N GLN A 317 -23.93 8.03 10.53
CA GLN A 317 -23.56 7.84 11.94
C GLN A 317 -24.25 6.59 12.51
N VAL A 318 -23.65 6.03 13.54
CA VAL A 318 -24.12 4.82 14.22
C VAL A 318 -24.17 5.04 15.73
N SER A 319 -25.26 4.60 16.37
CA SER A 319 -25.26 4.38 17.82
C SER A 319 -24.63 3.01 18.12
N TRP A 320 -23.74 2.95 19.12
CA TRP A 320 -22.92 1.76 19.38
C TRP A 320 -22.86 1.43 20.88
N SER A 321 -23.60 0.40 21.29
CA SER A 321 -23.76 0.02 22.69
C SER A 321 -22.54 -0.69 23.27
N TRP A 322 -21.92 -1.58 22.49
CA TRP A 322 -20.83 -2.45 22.94
C TRP A 322 -19.62 -1.69 23.49
N TRP A 323 -19.31 -0.52 22.92
CA TRP A 323 -18.23 0.34 23.41
C TRP A 323 -18.45 0.82 24.85
N SER A 324 -19.71 1.00 25.26
CA SER A 324 -20.07 1.43 26.63
C SER A 324 -20.27 0.23 27.55
N ASP A 325 -20.83 -0.86 27.03
CA ASP A 325 -21.02 -2.13 27.74
C ASP A 325 -20.91 -3.32 26.77
N SER A 326 -19.86 -4.13 26.96
CA SER A 326 -19.54 -5.27 26.09
C SER A 326 -20.52 -6.45 26.15
N ASP A 327 -21.46 -6.46 27.10
CA ASP A 327 -22.52 -7.47 27.19
C ASP A 327 -23.87 -6.96 26.64
N SER A 328 -23.98 -5.65 26.35
CA SER A 328 -25.22 -5.04 25.83
C SER A 328 -25.79 -5.69 24.56
N PRO A 329 -25.01 -6.31 23.63
CA PRO A 329 -25.61 -7.02 22.50
C PRO A 329 -26.42 -8.26 22.87
N THR A 330 -26.39 -8.68 24.14
CA THR A 330 -27.19 -9.79 24.67
C THR A 330 -28.42 -9.33 25.45
N ASP A 331 -28.65 -8.02 25.60
CA ASP A 331 -29.81 -7.44 26.28
C ASP A 331 -30.72 -6.69 25.29
N PRO A 332 -31.94 -7.20 25.01
CA PRO A 332 -32.89 -6.53 24.12
C PRO A 332 -33.29 -5.12 24.55
N ALA A 333 -33.28 -4.81 25.85
CA ALA A 333 -33.63 -3.48 26.35
C ALA A 333 -32.53 -2.45 26.06
N ASP A 334 -31.27 -2.83 26.21
CA ASP A 334 -30.13 -1.98 25.87
C ASP A 334 -30.10 -1.71 24.37
N LEU A 335 -30.29 -2.74 23.55
CA LEU A 335 -30.34 -2.60 22.10
C LEU A 335 -31.47 -1.67 21.64
N ARG A 336 -32.67 -1.78 22.23
CA ARG A 336 -33.78 -0.84 21.96
C ARG A 336 -33.44 0.59 22.37
N SER A 337 -32.78 0.76 23.51
CA SER A 337 -32.37 2.09 23.99
C SER A 337 -31.36 2.75 23.03
N PHE A 338 -30.49 1.97 22.39
CA PHE A 338 -29.56 2.49 21.38
C PHE A 338 -30.23 2.73 20.01
N VAL A 339 -31.29 2.00 19.68
CA VAL A 339 -32.17 2.34 18.54
C VAL A 339 -32.89 3.66 18.81
N ASP A 340 -33.45 3.85 20.01
CA ASP A 340 -34.12 5.10 20.39
C ASP A 340 -33.14 6.27 20.33
N LEU A 341 -31.92 6.10 20.83
CA LEU A 341 -30.85 7.09 20.72
C LEU A 341 -30.56 7.45 19.25
N ALA A 342 -30.45 6.45 18.36
CA ALA A 342 -30.23 6.71 16.94
C ALA A 342 -31.39 7.51 16.34
N ALA A 343 -32.64 7.13 16.64
CA ALA A 343 -33.82 7.85 16.17
C ALA A 343 -33.86 9.29 16.69
N ASP A 344 -33.63 9.51 17.99
CA ASP A 344 -33.61 10.83 18.63
C ASP A 344 -32.51 11.73 18.06
N MET A 345 -31.35 11.16 17.74
CA MET A 345 -30.23 11.87 17.12
C MET A 345 -30.37 12.03 15.60
N ASN A 346 -31.43 11.46 15.00
CA ASN A 346 -31.63 11.36 13.56
C ASN A 346 -30.41 10.73 12.85
N TRP A 347 -29.85 9.70 13.46
CA TRP A 347 -28.81 8.85 12.89
C TRP A 347 -29.44 7.66 12.18
N ARG A 348 -28.80 7.24 11.08
CA ARG A 348 -29.34 6.19 10.22
C ARG A 348 -29.18 4.79 10.82
N TYR A 349 -28.12 4.56 11.59
CA TYR A 349 -27.69 3.23 11.98
C TYR A 349 -27.66 3.01 13.49
N SER A 350 -27.90 1.76 13.90
CA SER A 350 -27.54 1.22 15.21
C SER A 350 -26.75 -0.08 15.02
N LEU A 351 -25.58 -0.21 15.66
CA LEU A 351 -24.72 -1.38 15.56
C LEU A 351 -25.02 -2.38 16.68
N VAL A 352 -25.39 -3.59 16.29
CA VAL A 352 -25.53 -4.76 17.15
C VAL A 352 -24.22 -5.55 17.07
N ASP A 353 -23.38 -5.40 18.10
CA ASP A 353 -22.00 -5.91 18.07
C ASP A 353 -21.88 -7.39 18.49
N ALA A 354 -20.65 -7.86 18.70
CA ALA A 354 -20.29 -9.21 19.08
C ALA A 354 -21.16 -9.76 20.23
N LYS A 355 -21.47 -11.07 20.16
CA LYS A 355 -22.35 -11.85 21.04
C LYS A 355 -23.84 -11.74 20.76
N TRP A 356 -24.27 -10.95 19.78
CA TRP A 356 -25.70 -10.84 19.43
C TRP A 356 -26.33 -12.19 19.05
N ASP A 357 -25.54 -13.11 18.53
CA ASP A 357 -25.91 -14.48 18.16
C ASP A 357 -26.25 -15.37 19.36
N GLN A 358 -26.05 -14.86 20.58
CA GLN A 358 -26.52 -15.48 21.83
C GLN A 358 -27.97 -15.12 22.15
N LEU A 359 -28.52 -14.08 21.52
CA LEU A 359 -29.95 -13.77 21.61
C LEU A 359 -30.78 -14.83 20.89
N PRO A 360 -31.97 -15.16 21.41
CA PRO A 360 -32.92 -15.95 20.64
C PRO A 360 -33.30 -15.25 19.33
N ASP A 361 -33.45 -16.04 18.28
CA ASP A 361 -33.89 -15.63 16.94
C ASP A 361 -35.12 -14.70 16.97
N GLU A 362 -36.07 -14.94 17.86
CA GLU A 362 -37.25 -14.11 18.04
C GLU A 362 -36.94 -12.70 18.54
N GLU A 363 -35.94 -12.53 19.41
CA GLU A 363 -35.52 -11.23 19.92
C GLU A 363 -34.75 -10.44 18.86
N VAL A 364 -33.90 -11.13 18.08
CA VAL A 364 -33.21 -10.52 16.93
C VAL A 364 -34.23 -9.97 15.92
N ARG A 365 -35.27 -10.76 15.59
CA ARG A 365 -36.36 -10.30 14.70
C ARG A 365 -37.17 -9.16 15.31
N ALA A 366 -37.50 -9.26 16.60
CA ALA A 366 -38.25 -8.21 17.29
C ALA A 366 -37.49 -6.87 17.34
N LEU A 367 -36.17 -6.92 17.48
CA LEU A 367 -35.31 -5.74 17.42
C LEU A 367 -35.26 -5.14 16.01
N ALA A 368 -35.13 -5.97 14.97
CA ALA A 368 -35.16 -5.51 13.58
C ALA A 368 -36.49 -4.80 13.26
N ASP A 369 -37.63 -5.39 13.65
CA ASP A 369 -38.95 -4.78 13.50
C ASP A 369 -39.11 -3.50 14.33
N TYR A 370 -38.44 -3.41 15.50
CA TYR A 370 -38.43 -2.22 16.32
C TYR A 370 -37.62 -1.08 15.68
N ALA A 371 -36.44 -1.39 15.15
CA ALA A 371 -35.58 -0.42 14.46
C ALA A 371 -36.25 0.12 13.20
N ASP A 372 -36.84 -0.74 12.37
CA ASP A 372 -37.56 -0.33 11.15
C ASP A 372 -38.71 0.65 11.44
N ARG A 373 -39.52 0.36 12.48
CA ARG A 373 -40.60 1.27 12.92
C ARG A 373 -40.10 2.62 13.41
N ASN A 374 -38.85 2.70 13.87
CA ASN A 374 -38.21 3.94 14.30
C ASN A 374 -37.36 4.59 13.20
N GLY A 375 -37.35 4.03 11.98
CA GLY A 375 -36.57 4.55 10.86
C GLY A 375 -35.05 4.39 11.02
N VAL A 376 -34.61 3.37 11.77
CA VAL A 376 -33.21 3.06 12.02
C VAL A 376 -32.85 1.72 11.37
N GLU A 377 -31.74 1.69 10.63
CA GLU A 377 -31.20 0.47 10.03
C GLU A 377 -30.21 -0.21 11.00
N LEU A 378 -30.28 -1.54 11.13
CA LEU A 378 -29.35 -2.29 11.98
C LEU A 378 -28.12 -2.75 11.19
N LEU A 379 -26.95 -2.63 11.81
CA LEU A 379 -25.70 -3.26 11.37
C LEU A 379 -25.38 -4.39 12.34
N TYR A 380 -25.02 -5.57 11.84
CA TYR A 380 -24.67 -6.72 12.67
C TYR A 380 -23.19 -7.05 12.53
N TRP A 381 -22.54 -7.25 13.67
CA TRP A 381 -21.16 -7.70 13.72
C TRP A 381 -21.03 -9.18 13.31
N TYR A 382 -19.91 -9.52 12.67
CA TYR A 382 -19.58 -10.89 12.31
C TYR A 382 -18.08 -11.14 12.46
N ASN A 383 -17.69 -12.30 13.00
CA ASN A 383 -16.29 -12.70 13.14
C ASN A 383 -15.76 -13.28 11.82
N SER A 384 -14.66 -12.75 11.31
CA SER A 384 -13.98 -13.31 10.13
C SER A 384 -13.05 -14.50 10.45
N GLY A 385 -12.70 -14.73 11.72
CA GLY A 385 -11.69 -15.72 12.13
C GLY A 385 -12.27 -17.05 12.61
N GLY A 386 -12.09 -18.11 11.78
CA GLY A 386 -12.13 -19.52 12.20
C GLY A 386 -13.46 -20.06 12.76
N PRO A 387 -13.55 -21.37 13.08
CA PRO A 387 -14.78 -21.99 13.56
C PRO A 387 -15.17 -21.41 14.93
N ASN A 388 -16.36 -20.81 14.99
CA ASN A 388 -17.05 -20.42 16.22
C ASN A 388 -17.43 -21.66 17.06
#